data_AF-A0A955W619-F1
#
_entry.id   AF-A0A955W619-F1
#
_cell.length_a   1.000
_cell.length_b   1.000
_cell.length_c   1.000
_cell.angle_alpha   90.00
_cell.angle_beta   90.00
_cell.angle_gamma   90.00
#
_symmetry.space_group_name_H-M   'P 1'
#
loop_
_entity.id
_entity.type
_entity.pdbx_description
1 polymer ?
#
loop_
_entity_poly.entity_id
_entity_poly.type
_entity_poly.pdbx_seq_one_letter_code
_entity_poly.pdbx_strand_id
1 'polypeptide(L)'
;MTPHAFRPRAPMLRGLAALALLGSVSCGGESGGETHVMLISEMRLVLGTDADGSLRGINLDDRVDDSPAPETCGKVDGVAPDGTPGVDNQFSILGGVVVSQLGGNADALIQSSINDGRLLVLLELMNVQSLENDNNVTVRIHIGSGPVDVGTNGRPEPGQSFDISEMSQQIEVRNARIVNGRIDIHPFDIDINVDILQAMFQLTLLDSRIQLDIREDTSGSGVLGAGVDRYMVRDIVANDETLMPTLGAVELLLRGLGDLVPNDEGGCDRISVGIEVDVVPAFILR
;
A
#
# COMPACT_ATOMS: atom_id res chain seq x y z
N MET A 1 41.56 -23.69 -92.13
CA MET A 1 42.79 -23.04 -91.66
C MET A 1 43.00 -23.42 -90.19
N THR A 2 44.20 -23.86 -89.86
CA THR A 2 44.77 -24.13 -88.51
C THR A 2 46.15 -23.45 -88.46
N PRO A 3 46.92 -23.42 -87.34
CA PRO A 3 46.61 -23.65 -85.91
C PRO A 3 46.46 -22.26 -85.20
N HIS A 4 46.63 -21.97 -83.90
CA HIS A 4 46.98 -22.64 -82.62
C HIS A 4 45.94 -22.21 -81.54
N ALA A 5 45.71 -22.82 -80.37
CA ALA A 5 46.43 -23.73 -79.46
C ALA A 5 47.37 -23.09 -78.40
N PHE A 6 46.93 -23.06 -77.13
CA PHE A 6 47.76 -23.51 -75.99
C PHE A 6 46.91 -24.09 -74.84
N ARG A 7 47.59 -24.60 -73.80
CA ARG A 7 47.13 -25.52 -72.73
C ARG A 7 47.74 -25.06 -71.37
N PRO A 8 47.55 -25.68 -70.18
CA PRO A 8 46.62 -26.76 -69.75
C PRO A 8 46.03 -26.55 -68.31
N ARG A 9 45.52 -27.67 -67.71
CA ARG A 9 45.40 -28.01 -66.26
C ARG A 9 44.20 -27.50 -65.44
N ALA A 10 43.38 -28.48 -65.02
CA ALA A 10 42.57 -28.45 -63.79
C ALA A 10 43.46 -28.80 -62.56
N PRO A 11 42.97 -28.72 -61.29
CA PRO A 11 42.11 -29.80 -60.74
C PRO A 11 41.10 -29.34 -59.64
N MET A 12 40.43 -30.34 -59.01
CA MET A 12 39.81 -30.29 -57.65
C MET A 12 38.52 -29.45 -57.42
N LEU A 13 37.68 -29.67 -56.38
CA LEU A 13 37.29 -30.89 -55.62
C LEU A 13 36.12 -30.58 -54.62
N ARG A 14 35.06 -31.42 -54.57
CA ARG A 14 34.07 -31.61 -53.45
C ARG A 14 33.15 -30.44 -53.00
N GLY A 15 32.08 -30.80 -52.25
CA GLY A 15 31.16 -29.92 -51.50
C GLY A 15 29.90 -29.52 -52.30
N LEU A 16 28.67 -30.01 -52.10
CA LEU A 16 27.97 -30.63 -50.97
C LEU A 16 27.52 -29.65 -49.86
N ALA A 17 26.28 -29.16 -49.97
CA ALA A 17 25.35 -28.92 -48.86
C ALA A 17 23.93 -28.74 -49.41
N ALA A 18 22.93 -29.43 -48.85
CA ALA A 18 21.51 -29.13 -49.08
C ALA A 18 21.01 -28.28 -47.91
N LEU A 19 20.44 -27.11 -48.18
CA LEU A 19 20.00 -26.18 -47.13
C LEU A 19 18.57 -26.53 -46.68
N ALA A 20 18.44 -27.17 -45.53
CA ALA A 20 17.13 -27.43 -44.92
C ALA A 20 16.56 -26.14 -44.32
N LEU A 21 15.34 -25.76 -44.73
CA LEU A 21 14.61 -24.66 -44.10
C LEU A 21 14.06 -25.12 -42.74
N LEU A 22 14.85 -24.90 -41.69
CA LEU A 22 14.35 -24.87 -40.32
C LEU A 22 13.59 -23.54 -40.12
N GLY A 23 12.27 -23.57 -40.37
CA GLY A 23 11.38 -22.49 -39.98
C GLY A 23 11.31 -22.42 -38.46
N SER A 24 12.05 -21.49 -37.87
CA SER A 24 12.00 -21.22 -36.43
C SER A 24 10.62 -20.67 -36.07
N VAL A 25 9.76 -21.51 -35.50
CA VAL A 25 8.56 -21.04 -34.80
C VAL A 25 9.05 -20.22 -33.62
N SER A 26 9.00 -18.89 -33.76
CA SER A 26 9.16 -17.99 -32.62
C SER A 26 7.93 -18.17 -31.74
N CYS A 27 8.09 -18.88 -30.63
CA CYS A 27 7.15 -18.79 -29.53
C CYS A 27 7.28 -17.38 -28.94
N GLY A 28 6.52 -16.44 -29.51
CA GLY A 28 6.16 -15.20 -28.84
C GLY A 28 5.24 -15.55 -27.67
N GLY A 29 5.83 -16.07 -26.59
CA GLY A 29 5.16 -16.12 -25.31
C GLY A 29 4.95 -14.69 -24.84
N GLU A 30 3.72 -14.36 -24.47
CA GLU A 30 3.46 -13.17 -23.66
C GLU A 30 4.27 -13.35 -22.37
N SER A 31 5.29 -12.52 -22.17
CA SER A 31 6.07 -12.51 -20.94
C SER A 31 5.20 -11.91 -19.85
N GLY A 32 4.40 -12.77 -19.20
CA GLY A 32 3.78 -12.43 -17.93
C GLY A 32 4.87 -11.94 -16.99
N GLY A 33 4.72 -10.71 -16.51
CA GLY A 33 5.68 -10.12 -15.58
C GLY A 33 5.70 -10.87 -14.25
N GLU A 34 6.68 -10.55 -13.43
CA GLU A 34 6.88 -11.24 -12.15
C GLU A 34 5.74 -10.94 -11.17
N THR A 35 5.58 -11.83 -10.19
CA THR A 35 4.70 -11.59 -9.04
C THR A 35 5.58 -11.39 -7.82
N HIS A 36 5.43 -10.23 -7.18
CA HIS A 36 6.10 -9.91 -5.92
C HIS A 36 5.06 -9.87 -4.80
N VAL A 37 5.40 -10.39 -3.62
CA VAL A 37 4.57 -10.26 -2.42
C VAL A 37 5.38 -9.50 -1.38
N MET A 38 4.75 -8.53 -0.74
CA MET A 38 5.33 -7.73 0.34
C MET A 38 4.44 -7.80 1.58
N LEU A 39 5.02 -7.92 2.76
CA LEU A 39 4.35 -7.76 4.04
C LEU A 39 4.51 -6.32 4.51
N ILE A 40 3.42 -5.67 4.95
CA ILE A 40 3.53 -4.44 5.74
C ILE A 40 4.11 -4.80 7.12
N SER A 41 5.40 -4.54 7.28
CA SER A 41 6.22 -4.91 8.45
C SER A 41 6.15 -3.92 9.61
N GLU A 42 5.76 -2.69 9.33
CA GLU A 42 5.60 -1.61 10.29
C GLU A 42 4.43 -0.71 9.86
N MET A 43 3.67 -0.23 10.84
CA MET A 43 2.61 0.77 10.68
C MET A 43 2.73 1.75 11.85
N ARG A 44 2.76 3.06 11.57
CA ARG A 44 2.80 4.13 12.57
C ARG A 44 1.74 5.18 12.29
N LEU A 45 0.94 5.53 13.29
CA LEU A 45 -0.08 6.58 13.14
C LEU A 45 0.59 7.93 13.00
N VAL A 46 0.25 8.68 11.96
CA VAL A 46 0.84 10.00 11.72
C VAL A 46 0.10 11.03 12.56
N LEU A 47 0.68 11.35 13.72
CA LEU A 47 0.09 12.21 14.74
C LEU A 47 0.82 13.56 14.85
N GLY A 48 0.05 14.65 14.82
CA GLY A 48 0.56 16.02 14.76
C GLY A 48 1.15 16.44 13.40
N THR A 49 1.64 17.68 13.33
CA THR A 49 2.47 18.20 12.24
C THR A 49 3.95 18.14 12.63
N ASP A 50 4.84 18.21 11.64
CA ASP A 50 6.26 18.43 11.89
C ASP A 50 6.55 19.85 12.40
N ALA A 51 7.80 20.06 12.81
CA ALA A 51 8.26 21.30 13.47
C ALA A 51 8.27 22.55 12.56
N ASP A 52 8.14 22.39 11.24
CA ASP A 52 7.93 23.46 10.26
C ASP A 52 6.46 23.71 9.91
N GLY A 53 5.55 22.88 10.44
CA GLY A 53 4.11 22.92 10.17
C GLY A 53 3.65 22.03 9.01
N SER A 54 4.55 21.28 8.37
CA SER A 54 4.16 20.29 7.34
C SER A 54 3.39 19.11 7.96
N LEU A 55 2.48 18.53 7.17
CA LEU A 55 1.64 17.40 7.55
C LEU A 55 2.03 16.18 6.72
N ARG A 56 2.36 15.06 7.37
CA ARG A 56 2.44 13.76 6.69
C ARG A 56 1.03 13.15 6.60
N GLY A 57 0.79 12.41 5.53
CA GLY A 57 -0.52 11.90 5.13
C GLY A 57 -0.51 11.65 3.62
N ILE A 58 -1.68 11.65 3.00
CA ILE A 58 -1.82 11.51 1.54
C ILE A 58 -3.06 12.25 1.05
N ASN A 59 -3.14 12.53 -0.24
CA ASN A 59 -4.34 13.06 -0.86
C ASN A 59 -5.37 11.94 -1.11
N LEU A 60 -6.59 12.06 -0.58
CA LEU A 60 -7.64 11.04 -0.62
C LEU A 60 -8.85 11.41 -1.49
N ASP A 61 -9.04 12.69 -1.82
CA ASP A 61 -10.17 13.17 -2.66
C ASP A 61 -9.75 13.82 -4.00
N ASP A 62 -8.45 13.81 -4.30
CA ASP A 62 -7.76 14.46 -5.42
C ASP A 62 -7.97 16.00 -5.50
N ARG A 63 -8.19 16.68 -4.37
CA ARG A 63 -8.34 18.16 -4.26
C ARG A 63 -7.09 18.87 -3.73
N VAL A 64 -7.14 20.21 -3.74
CA VAL A 64 -6.23 21.11 -3.01
C VAL A 64 -7.03 22.34 -2.55
N ASP A 65 -7.59 22.30 -1.36
CA ASP A 65 -8.36 23.40 -0.75
C ASP A 65 -7.48 24.24 0.17
N ASP A 66 -7.01 25.39 -0.35
CA ASP A 66 -6.21 26.39 0.38
C ASP A 66 -7.02 27.23 1.39
N SER A 67 -8.33 27.03 1.42
CA SER A 67 -9.30 27.81 2.18
C SER A 67 -10.57 26.99 2.46
N PRO A 68 -11.29 27.23 3.59
CA PRO A 68 -12.35 26.33 4.06
C PRO A 68 -13.47 26.05 3.04
N ALA A 69 -13.51 24.84 2.50
CA ALA A 69 -14.48 24.42 1.49
C ALA A 69 -15.67 23.64 2.09
N PRO A 70 -16.90 23.79 1.59
CA PRO A 70 -18.03 22.92 1.95
C PRO A 70 -17.75 21.43 1.70
N GLU A 71 -17.02 21.13 0.63
CA GLU A 71 -16.65 19.79 0.16
C GLU A 71 -15.77 19.03 1.18
N THR A 72 -14.89 19.74 1.89
CA THR A 72 -14.04 19.20 2.97
C THR A 72 -14.58 19.58 4.35
N CYS A 73 -15.87 19.93 4.46
CA CYS A 73 -16.53 20.33 5.71
C CYS A 73 -15.81 21.44 6.50
N GLY A 74 -15.22 22.38 5.76
CA GLY A 74 -14.50 23.54 6.27
C GLY A 74 -13.06 23.26 6.70
N LYS A 75 -12.43 22.18 6.23
CA LYS A 75 -10.99 21.98 6.41
C LYS A 75 -10.18 22.73 5.34
N VAL A 76 -8.88 22.74 5.56
CA VAL A 76 -7.84 23.28 4.68
C VAL A 76 -6.75 22.23 4.70
N ASP A 77 -6.29 21.83 3.53
CA ASP A 77 -5.50 20.61 3.40
C ASP A 77 -4.07 20.83 3.89
N GLY A 78 -3.41 19.74 4.30
CA GLY A 78 -2.00 19.79 4.65
C GLY A 78 -1.08 20.02 3.44
N VAL A 79 0.17 20.34 3.74
CA VAL A 79 1.28 20.32 2.80
C VAL A 79 2.34 19.37 3.33
N ALA A 80 2.78 18.43 2.50
CA ALA A 80 3.78 17.42 2.84
C ALA A 80 5.17 18.05 3.06
N PRO A 81 6.10 17.37 3.76
CA PRO A 81 7.47 17.85 3.98
C PRO A 81 8.29 18.10 2.70
N ASP A 82 7.87 17.57 1.54
CA ASP A 82 8.47 17.84 0.23
C ASP A 82 7.84 19.03 -0.53
N GLY A 83 6.76 19.62 0.00
CA GLY A 83 5.98 20.70 -0.59
C GLY A 83 4.75 20.26 -1.37
N THR A 84 4.41 18.96 -1.43
CA THR A 84 3.18 18.47 -2.09
C THR A 84 1.93 18.93 -1.32
N PRO A 85 1.01 19.68 -1.93
CA PRO A 85 -0.21 20.16 -1.27
C PRO A 85 -1.36 19.15 -1.38
N GLY A 86 -2.43 19.37 -0.62
CA GLY A 86 -3.61 18.48 -0.63
C GLY A 86 -3.37 17.23 0.22
N VAL A 87 -2.86 17.37 1.44
CA VAL A 87 -2.60 16.24 2.33
C VAL A 87 -3.73 16.08 3.35
N ASP A 88 -4.45 14.97 3.25
CA ASP A 88 -5.49 14.57 4.18
C ASP A 88 -4.88 13.72 5.32
N ASN A 89 -4.98 14.25 6.55
CA ASN A 89 -4.73 13.51 7.78
C ASN A 89 -5.29 14.29 8.99
N GLN A 90 -6.61 14.46 9.04
CA GLN A 90 -7.30 15.17 10.11
C GLN A 90 -7.25 14.42 11.46
N PHE A 91 -7.07 13.10 11.44
CA PHE A 91 -6.79 12.31 12.65
C PHE A 91 -5.50 12.75 13.36
N SER A 92 -4.53 13.36 12.65
CA SER A 92 -3.29 13.88 13.25
C SER A 92 -3.52 14.83 14.42
N ILE A 93 -4.60 15.62 14.38
CA ILE A 93 -4.99 16.59 15.42
C ILE A 93 -5.23 15.89 16.77
N LEU A 94 -5.60 14.61 16.77
CA LEU A 94 -5.83 13.81 17.97
C LEU A 94 -4.54 13.40 18.70
N GLY A 95 -3.34 13.69 18.19
CA GLY A 95 -2.08 13.17 18.72
C GLY A 95 -1.92 13.23 20.23
N GLY A 96 -2.22 14.39 20.85
CA GLY A 96 -2.16 14.54 22.31
C GLY A 96 -3.19 13.70 23.08
N VAL A 97 -4.37 13.45 22.49
CA VAL A 97 -5.43 12.59 23.07
C VAL A 97 -5.04 11.12 22.92
N VAL A 98 -4.66 10.68 21.71
CA VAL A 98 -4.25 9.30 21.39
C VAL A 98 -3.08 8.86 22.27
N VAL A 99 -2.02 9.68 22.37
CA VAL A 99 -0.86 9.41 23.23
C VAL A 99 -1.27 9.33 24.70
N SER A 100 -2.18 10.20 25.17
CA SER A 100 -2.59 10.21 26.59
C SER A 100 -3.53 9.07 27.00
N GLN A 101 -4.37 8.55 26.07
CA GLN A 101 -5.31 7.46 26.37
C GLN A 101 -4.75 6.07 26.04
N LEU A 102 -4.05 5.88 24.92
CA LEU A 102 -3.47 4.58 24.53
C LEU A 102 -2.13 4.28 25.20
N GLY A 103 -1.98 4.65 26.48
CA GLY A 103 -0.81 4.32 27.31
C GLY A 103 0.54 4.88 26.85
N GLY A 104 0.54 5.85 25.92
CA GLY A 104 1.74 6.52 25.43
C GLY A 104 2.38 5.95 24.15
N ASN A 105 1.92 4.82 23.61
CA ASN A 105 2.50 4.25 22.38
C ASN A 105 1.54 3.33 21.61
N ALA A 106 0.68 3.93 20.77
CA ALA A 106 -0.22 3.19 19.87
C ALA A 106 0.56 2.32 18.86
N ASP A 107 1.63 2.88 18.29
CA ASP A 107 2.49 2.20 17.31
C ASP A 107 3.11 0.91 17.85
N ALA A 108 3.41 0.84 19.16
CA ALA A 108 3.90 -0.38 19.79
C ALA A 108 2.82 -1.47 19.93
N LEU A 109 1.54 -1.12 20.12
CA LEU A 109 0.43 -2.08 20.13
C LEU A 109 0.16 -2.63 18.73
N ILE A 110 0.24 -1.75 17.73
CA ILE A 110 0.15 -2.08 16.31
C ILE A 110 1.32 -3.01 15.92
N GLN A 111 2.56 -2.63 16.23
CA GLN A 111 3.73 -3.45 15.96
C GLN A 111 3.72 -4.78 16.71
N SER A 112 3.27 -4.83 17.97
CA SER A 112 3.11 -6.11 18.67
C SER A 112 2.14 -7.00 17.90
N SER A 113 1.04 -6.45 17.39
CA SER A 113 0.07 -7.24 16.62
C SER A 113 0.61 -7.70 15.26
N ILE A 114 1.50 -6.95 14.61
CA ILE A 114 2.25 -7.41 13.44
C ILE A 114 3.21 -8.54 13.83
N ASN A 115 4.05 -8.31 14.84
CA ASN A 115 5.06 -9.26 15.33
C ASN A 115 4.46 -10.56 15.91
N ASP A 116 3.25 -10.51 16.43
CA ASP A 116 2.51 -11.66 16.96
C ASP A 116 1.69 -12.39 15.87
N GLY A 117 1.75 -11.96 14.61
CA GLY A 117 1.01 -12.55 13.49
C GLY A 117 -0.50 -12.29 13.48
N ARG A 118 -1.00 -11.35 14.31
CA ARG A 118 -2.42 -10.96 14.38
C ARG A 118 -2.81 -9.91 13.35
N LEU A 119 -1.88 -9.05 12.96
CA LEU A 119 -2.06 -7.97 11.98
C LEU A 119 -1.07 -8.16 10.83
N LEU A 120 -1.48 -8.91 9.81
CA LEU A 120 -0.68 -9.15 8.60
C LEU A 120 -1.44 -8.63 7.39
N VAL A 121 -0.86 -7.63 6.71
CA VAL A 121 -1.39 -7.11 5.44
C VAL A 121 -0.36 -7.38 4.35
N LEU A 122 -0.76 -8.16 3.35
CA LEU A 122 0.09 -8.62 2.26
C LEU A 122 -0.31 -7.93 0.95
N LEU A 123 0.67 -7.31 0.29
CA LEU A 123 0.52 -6.68 -1.03
C LEU A 123 1.09 -7.63 -2.09
N GLU A 124 0.23 -8.24 -2.91
CA GLU A 124 0.63 -9.07 -4.06
C GLU A 124 0.57 -8.24 -5.34
N LEU A 125 1.73 -7.81 -5.83
CA LEU A 125 1.90 -7.10 -7.11
C LEU A 125 2.07 -8.16 -8.21
N MET A 126 1.19 -8.14 -9.22
CA MET A 126 1.12 -9.15 -10.28
C MET A 126 1.41 -8.58 -11.66
N ASN A 127 2.13 -9.36 -12.48
CA ASN A 127 2.50 -9.07 -13.87
C ASN A 127 3.53 -7.91 -14.02
N VAL A 128 4.35 -7.67 -12.99
CA VAL A 128 5.31 -6.57 -12.97
C VAL A 128 6.43 -6.79 -14.00
N GLN A 129 6.59 -5.82 -14.89
CA GLN A 129 7.64 -5.79 -15.92
C GLN A 129 8.85 -4.97 -15.49
N SER A 130 8.66 -4.04 -14.55
CA SER A 130 9.74 -3.26 -13.93
C SER A 130 9.30 -2.69 -12.59
N LEU A 131 10.13 -2.87 -11.55
CA LEU A 131 9.97 -2.19 -10.26
C LEU A 131 10.37 -0.70 -10.30
N GLU A 132 10.87 -0.21 -11.43
CA GLU A 132 11.28 1.19 -11.62
C GLU A 132 10.20 1.98 -12.40
N ASN A 133 9.68 1.43 -13.50
CA ASN A 133 8.65 2.10 -14.32
C ASN A 133 7.73 1.08 -15.04
N ASP A 134 6.48 0.95 -14.59
CA ASP A 134 5.44 0.06 -15.14
C ASP A 134 4.10 0.79 -15.26
N ASN A 135 3.36 0.54 -16.33
CA ASN A 135 2.08 1.21 -16.63
C ASN A 135 0.84 0.32 -16.40
N ASN A 136 1.00 -0.97 -16.04
CA ASN A 136 -0.14 -1.86 -15.82
C ASN A 136 0.19 -3.00 -14.83
N VAL A 137 0.25 -2.65 -13.55
CA VAL A 137 0.30 -3.62 -12.45
C VAL A 137 -1.12 -3.91 -11.95
N THR A 138 -1.39 -5.16 -11.59
CA THR A 138 -2.55 -5.52 -10.75
C THR A 138 -2.04 -5.77 -9.34
N VAL A 139 -2.62 -5.10 -8.35
CA VAL A 139 -2.31 -5.31 -6.93
C VAL A 139 -3.48 -6.05 -6.28
N ARG A 140 -3.18 -7.10 -5.53
CA ARG A 140 -4.12 -7.69 -4.57
C ARG A 140 -3.66 -7.38 -3.16
N ILE A 141 -4.63 -7.16 -2.28
CA ILE A 141 -4.39 -6.89 -0.87
C ILE A 141 -5.07 -7.99 -0.08
N HIS A 142 -4.29 -8.71 0.73
CA HIS A 142 -4.77 -9.86 1.50
C HIS A 142 -4.53 -9.63 2.99
N ILE A 143 -5.46 -10.07 3.83
CA ILE A 143 -5.19 -10.30 5.26
C ILE A 143 -4.46 -11.64 5.38
N GLY A 144 -3.23 -11.61 5.86
CA GLY A 144 -2.41 -12.80 6.08
C GLY A 144 -2.73 -13.50 7.41
N SER A 145 -2.21 -14.72 7.55
CA SER A 145 -2.15 -15.44 8.82
C SER A 145 -0.90 -16.33 8.86
N GLY A 146 -0.26 -16.42 10.02
CA GLY A 146 0.90 -17.27 10.23
C GLY A 146 1.76 -16.83 11.43
N PRO A 147 2.75 -17.64 11.84
CA PRO A 147 3.79 -17.18 12.75
C PRO A 147 4.67 -16.13 12.06
N VAL A 148 5.29 -15.24 12.86
CA VAL A 148 6.25 -14.25 12.38
C VAL A 148 7.56 -14.43 13.13
N ASP A 149 8.64 -14.69 12.40
CA ASP A 149 10.00 -14.56 12.90
C ASP A 149 10.37 -13.07 12.96
N VAL A 150 10.79 -12.62 14.15
CA VAL A 150 11.07 -11.20 14.46
C VAL A 150 12.55 -10.99 14.66
N GLY A 151 13.10 -10.00 13.96
CA GLY A 151 14.52 -9.66 13.97
C GLY A 151 14.99 -8.99 15.25
N THR A 152 16.31 -8.85 15.38
CA THR A 152 16.92 -8.13 16.53
C THR A 152 16.60 -6.63 16.58
N ASN A 153 16.00 -6.09 15.52
CA ASN A 153 15.42 -4.75 15.44
C ASN A 153 13.97 -4.65 15.95
N GLY A 154 13.31 -5.78 16.25
CA GLY A 154 11.91 -5.81 16.67
C GLY A 154 10.88 -5.69 15.54
N ARG A 155 11.26 -6.00 14.30
CA ARG A 155 10.36 -6.05 13.11
C ARG A 155 10.36 -7.46 12.48
N PRO A 156 9.38 -7.82 11.64
CA PRO A 156 9.42 -9.06 10.86
C PRO A 156 10.70 -9.17 10.00
N GLU A 157 11.35 -10.33 9.99
CA GLU A 157 12.44 -10.61 9.05
C GLU A 157 11.91 -10.78 7.60
N PRO A 158 12.68 -10.39 6.56
CA PRO A 158 12.25 -10.49 5.16
C PRO A 158 12.26 -11.94 4.64
N GLY A 159 11.44 -12.21 3.62
CA GLY A 159 11.40 -13.50 2.90
C GLY A 159 10.53 -14.57 3.57
N GLN A 160 9.72 -14.21 4.57
CA GLN A 160 8.79 -15.12 5.23
C GLN A 160 7.60 -15.50 4.35
N SER A 161 6.96 -16.64 4.65
CA SER A 161 5.81 -17.17 3.91
C SER A 161 4.58 -17.26 4.80
N PHE A 162 3.43 -16.79 4.30
CA PHE A 162 2.19 -16.68 5.05
C PHE A 162 1.02 -17.35 4.32
N ASP A 163 0.03 -17.84 5.07
CA ASP A 163 -1.26 -18.22 4.54
C ASP A 163 -2.14 -16.98 4.34
N ILE A 164 -3.13 -17.04 3.45
CA ILE A 164 -4.20 -16.04 3.38
C ILE A 164 -5.27 -16.41 4.42
N SER A 165 -5.66 -15.46 5.27
CA SER A 165 -6.68 -15.65 6.28
C SER A 165 -8.05 -15.92 5.65
N GLU A 166 -8.86 -16.81 6.24
CA GLU A 166 -10.26 -17.02 5.84
C GLU A 166 -11.13 -15.74 5.98
N MET A 167 -10.66 -14.75 6.74
CA MET A 167 -11.30 -13.42 6.86
C MET A 167 -10.87 -12.43 5.76
N SER A 168 -9.91 -12.78 4.90
CA SER A 168 -9.43 -11.90 3.85
C SER A 168 -10.49 -11.67 2.77
N GLN A 169 -10.82 -10.41 2.53
CA GLN A 169 -11.64 -10.01 1.39
C GLN A 169 -10.85 -10.12 0.08
N GLN A 170 -11.56 -10.24 -1.05
CA GLN A 170 -10.93 -10.25 -2.38
C GLN A 170 -10.75 -8.80 -2.88
N ILE A 171 -9.69 -8.14 -2.40
CA ILE A 171 -9.31 -6.80 -2.84
C ILE A 171 -8.38 -6.91 -4.06
N GLU A 172 -8.76 -6.31 -5.19
CA GLU A 172 -7.96 -6.31 -6.43
C GLU A 172 -8.01 -4.93 -7.13
N VAL A 173 -6.94 -4.15 -6.98
CA VAL A 173 -6.73 -2.87 -7.67
C VAL A 173 -6.06 -3.12 -9.01
N ARG A 174 -6.58 -2.55 -10.10
CA ARG A 174 -6.13 -2.81 -11.48
C ARG A 174 -5.61 -1.56 -12.18
N ASN A 175 -4.66 -1.76 -13.09
CA ASN A 175 -3.99 -0.68 -13.85
C ASN A 175 -3.23 0.31 -12.94
N ALA A 176 -2.80 -0.16 -11.76
CA ALA A 176 -1.86 0.56 -10.91
C ALA A 176 -0.54 0.76 -11.68
N ARG A 177 0.22 1.79 -11.31
CA ARG A 177 1.45 2.17 -12.03
C ARG A 177 2.60 2.33 -11.07
N ILE A 178 3.78 1.91 -11.52
CA ILE A 178 5.05 2.19 -10.87
C ILE A 178 5.73 3.29 -11.68
N VAL A 179 6.13 4.38 -11.04
CA VAL A 179 6.78 5.54 -11.68
C VAL A 179 7.96 5.98 -10.83
N ASN A 180 9.17 5.78 -11.35
CA ASN A 180 10.45 6.03 -10.66
C ASN A 180 10.53 5.34 -9.28
N GLY A 181 10.18 4.05 -9.24
CA GLY A 181 10.16 3.22 -8.02
C GLY A 181 8.89 3.35 -7.16
N ARG A 182 8.09 4.41 -7.32
CA ARG A 182 6.85 4.61 -6.54
C ARG A 182 5.65 3.94 -7.19
N ILE A 183 4.92 3.11 -6.43
CA ILE A 183 3.56 2.68 -6.79
C ILE A 183 2.51 3.54 -6.08
N ASP A 184 1.37 3.77 -6.74
CA ASP A 184 0.15 4.32 -6.13
C ASP A 184 -1.00 3.30 -6.32
N ILE A 185 -1.71 2.99 -5.22
CA ILE A 185 -2.65 1.86 -5.10
C ILE A 185 -3.95 2.39 -4.50
N HIS A 186 -4.94 2.68 -5.34
CA HIS A 186 -6.25 3.23 -4.93
C HIS A 186 -7.34 3.05 -6.01
N PRO A 187 -8.62 3.25 -5.64
CA PRO A 187 -9.17 3.20 -4.28
C PRO A 187 -9.40 1.74 -3.85
N PHE A 188 -9.40 1.48 -2.54
CA PHE A 188 -9.86 0.21 -1.99
C PHE A 188 -10.41 0.35 -0.56
N ASP A 189 -11.39 -0.47 -0.21
CA ASP A 189 -11.80 -0.66 1.19
C ASP A 189 -11.05 -1.88 1.76
N ILE A 190 -10.70 -1.85 3.05
CA ILE A 190 -10.14 -3.01 3.76
C ILE A 190 -10.64 -3.11 5.20
N ASP A 191 -11.09 -4.31 5.59
CA ASP A 191 -11.41 -4.66 6.97
C ASP A 191 -10.19 -5.23 7.69
N ILE A 192 -9.73 -4.53 8.74
CA ILE A 192 -8.58 -4.93 9.56
C ILE A 192 -9.06 -5.30 10.95
N ASN A 193 -8.73 -6.50 11.43
CA ASN A 193 -9.02 -6.90 12.81
C ASN A 193 -7.87 -6.45 13.72
N VAL A 194 -8.17 -5.66 14.75
CA VAL A 194 -7.20 -5.14 15.72
C VAL A 194 -7.58 -5.56 17.14
N ASP A 195 -6.59 -5.97 17.94
CA ASP A 195 -6.75 -6.18 19.38
C ASP A 195 -6.43 -4.88 20.11
N ILE A 196 -7.45 -4.26 20.69
CA ILE A 196 -7.34 -3.04 21.48
C ILE A 196 -7.94 -3.33 22.85
N LEU A 197 -7.15 -3.15 23.91
CA LEU A 197 -7.57 -3.34 25.31
C LEU A 197 -8.20 -4.73 25.60
N GLN A 198 -7.72 -5.79 24.93
CA GLN A 198 -8.23 -7.18 25.04
C GLN A 198 -9.58 -7.43 24.36
N ALA A 199 -10.06 -6.49 23.54
CA ALA A 199 -11.23 -6.65 22.67
C ALA A 199 -10.81 -6.62 21.19
N MET A 200 -11.41 -7.50 20.40
CA MET A 200 -11.23 -7.52 18.94
C MET A 200 -12.20 -6.53 18.31
N PHE A 201 -11.66 -5.54 17.59
CA PHE A 201 -12.44 -4.60 16.79
C PHE A 201 -12.13 -4.77 15.30
N GLN A 202 -13.16 -4.65 14.47
CA GLN A 202 -13.04 -4.59 13.02
C GLN A 202 -12.96 -3.11 12.61
N LEU A 203 -11.77 -2.68 12.18
CA LEU A 203 -11.48 -1.36 11.66
C LEU A 203 -11.59 -1.40 10.13
N THR A 204 -12.68 -0.87 9.58
CA THR A 204 -12.80 -0.68 8.12
C THR A 204 -12.10 0.62 7.72
N LEU A 205 -11.11 0.52 6.84
CA LEU A 205 -10.46 1.66 6.20
C LEU A 205 -11.14 1.86 4.82
N LEU A 206 -11.75 3.02 4.61
CA LEU A 206 -12.62 3.30 3.46
C LEU A 206 -11.95 4.24 2.44
N ASP A 207 -12.16 3.99 1.16
CA ASP A 207 -11.56 4.73 0.03
C ASP A 207 -10.03 4.92 0.20
N SER A 208 -9.37 3.83 0.61
CA SER A 208 -7.96 3.81 0.99
C SER A 208 -7.02 3.98 -0.21
N ARG A 209 -5.86 4.59 0.06
CA ARG A 209 -4.76 4.82 -0.89
C ARG A 209 -3.43 4.47 -0.25
N ILE A 210 -2.60 3.68 -0.94
CA ILE A 210 -1.21 3.42 -0.55
C ILE A 210 -0.29 4.01 -1.61
N GLN A 211 0.58 4.95 -1.21
CA GLN A 211 1.77 5.30 -1.99
C GLN A 211 3.01 4.71 -1.32
N LEU A 212 3.81 3.99 -2.10
CA LEU A 212 4.94 3.21 -1.60
C LEU A 212 6.13 3.34 -2.54
N ASP A 213 7.27 3.79 -2.03
CA ASP A 213 8.55 3.73 -2.73
C ASP A 213 9.13 2.32 -2.58
N ILE A 214 9.23 1.58 -3.69
CA ILE A 214 9.70 0.19 -3.74
C ILE A 214 11.16 0.17 -4.20
N ARG A 215 11.98 -0.68 -3.57
CA ARG A 215 13.40 -0.89 -3.89
C ARG A 215 13.59 -2.15 -4.73
N GLU A 216 14.76 -2.33 -5.33
CA GLU A 216 15.09 -3.50 -6.18
C GLU A 216 14.88 -4.85 -5.48
N ASP A 217 14.98 -4.89 -4.15
CA ASP A 217 14.78 -6.11 -3.34
C ASP A 217 13.30 -6.35 -2.95
N THR A 218 12.38 -5.46 -3.33
CA THR A 218 10.96 -5.39 -2.90
C THR A 218 10.74 -5.07 -1.41
N SER A 219 11.74 -4.54 -0.71
CA SER A 219 11.48 -3.71 0.47
C SER A 219 10.97 -2.32 0.03
N GLY A 220 10.29 -1.61 0.93
CA GLY A 220 9.80 -0.26 0.63
C GLY A 220 9.42 0.54 1.86
N SER A 221 9.05 1.80 1.63
CA SER A 221 8.61 2.76 2.65
C SER A 221 7.58 3.72 2.03
N GLY A 222 6.53 4.09 2.77
CA GLY A 222 5.41 4.84 2.19
C GLY A 222 4.36 5.30 3.19
N VAL A 223 3.19 5.67 2.66
CA VAL A 223 2.03 6.10 3.45
C VAL A 223 0.78 5.37 2.94
N LEU A 224 0.04 4.79 3.87
CA LEU A 224 -1.36 4.41 3.70
C LEU A 224 -2.22 5.56 4.26
N GLY A 225 -3.15 6.07 3.46
CA GLY A 225 -4.24 6.92 3.94
C GLY A 225 -5.59 6.27 3.71
N ALA A 226 -6.57 6.62 4.55
CA ALA A 226 -7.96 6.18 4.41
C ALA A 226 -8.92 7.13 5.12
N GLY A 227 -10.21 7.04 4.78
CA GLY A 227 -11.29 7.57 5.61
C GLY A 227 -11.73 6.54 6.65
N VAL A 228 -11.81 6.95 7.92
CA VAL A 228 -12.45 6.16 8.99
C VAL A 228 -13.82 6.75 9.31
N ASP A 229 -14.84 5.91 9.37
CA ASP A 229 -16.21 6.32 9.70
C ASP A 229 -16.33 6.80 11.17
N ARG A 230 -16.90 7.98 11.39
CA ARG A 230 -17.05 8.58 12.73
C ARG A 230 -17.90 7.74 13.69
N TYR A 231 -18.89 7.00 13.19
CA TYR A 231 -19.74 6.14 13.99
C TYR A 231 -19.03 4.86 14.42
N MET A 232 -18.06 4.38 13.65
CA MET A 232 -17.19 3.27 14.07
C MET A 232 -16.34 3.64 15.29
N VAL A 233 -15.71 4.82 15.27
CA VAL A 233 -14.91 5.29 16.43
C VAL A 233 -15.82 5.58 17.64
N ARG A 234 -17.03 6.10 17.41
CA ARG A 234 -18.08 6.19 18.44
C ARG A 234 -18.37 4.81 19.05
N ASP A 235 -18.57 3.78 18.22
CA ASP A 235 -18.99 2.46 18.69
C ASP A 235 -17.88 1.70 19.42
N ILE A 236 -16.61 1.89 19.06
CA ILE A 236 -15.48 1.43 19.86
C ILE A 236 -15.55 2.03 21.29
N VAL A 237 -15.76 3.35 21.40
CA VAL A 237 -15.87 4.06 22.68
C VAL A 237 -17.15 3.73 23.46
N ALA A 238 -18.26 3.47 22.77
CA ALA A 238 -19.55 3.18 23.40
C ALA A 238 -19.66 1.76 23.98
N ASN A 239 -18.88 0.80 23.45
CA ASN A 239 -18.86 -0.59 23.90
C ASN A 239 -17.78 -0.89 24.95
N ASP A 240 -16.84 0.03 25.22
CA ASP A 240 -15.84 -0.10 26.28
C ASP A 240 -16.30 0.59 27.58
N GLU A 241 -16.37 -0.15 28.70
CA GLU A 241 -16.85 0.37 29.99
C GLU A 241 -15.97 1.50 30.59
N THR A 242 -14.69 1.57 30.19
CA THR A 242 -13.71 2.58 30.63
C THR A 242 -13.83 3.86 29.80
N LEU A 243 -14.07 3.73 28.49
CA LEU A 243 -14.14 4.86 27.55
C LEU A 243 -15.55 5.46 27.44
N MET A 244 -16.61 4.68 27.66
CA MET A 244 -18.01 5.14 27.56
C MET A 244 -18.34 6.42 28.36
N PRO A 245 -17.78 6.69 29.57
CA PRO A 245 -17.94 7.98 30.25
C PRO A 245 -17.43 9.21 29.47
N THR A 246 -16.58 9.01 28.46
CA THR A 246 -16.05 10.07 27.58
C THR A 246 -16.85 10.25 26.28
N LEU A 247 -17.80 9.37 25.98
CA LEU A 247 -18.49 9.25 24.70
C LEU A 247 -18.99 10.58 24.13
N GLY A 248 -19.74 11.36 24.90
CA GLY A 248 -20.29 12.65 24.43
C GLY A 248 -19.24 13.73 24.15
N ALA A 249 -18.03 13.62 24.72
CA ALA A 249 -16.90 14.48 24.36
C ALA A 249 -16.20 13.98 23.07
N VAL A 250 -16.12 12.65 22.90
CA VAL A 250 -15.62 12.02 21.68
C VAL A 250 -16.53 12.31 20.50
N GLU A 251 -17.85 12.21 20.62
CA GLU A 251 -18.81 12.53 19.55
C GLU A 251 -18.68 13.98 19.04
N LEU A 252 -18.52 14.94 19.95
CA LEU A 252 -18.29 16.35 19.62
C LEU A 252 -16.95 16.55 18.89
N LEU A 253 -15.91 15.82 19.30
CA LEU A 253 -14.58 15.88 18.72
C LEU A 253 -14.55 15.24 17.32
N LEU A 254 -15.11 14.05 17.15
CA LEU A 254 -15.21 13.34 15.86
C LEU A 254 -16.02 14.16 14.84
N ARG A 255 -17.17 14.73 15.23
CA ARG A 255 -17.92 15.66 14.35
C ARG A 255 -17.11 16.90 13.99
N GLY A 256 -16.25 17.38 14.90
CA GLY A 256 -15.36 18.51 14.66
C GLY A 256 -14.16 18.21 13.75
N LEU A 257 -13.77 16.93 13.64
CA LEU A 257 -12.62 16.48 12.85
C LEU A 257 -12.98 16.07 11.42
N GLY A 258 -14.18 15.53 11.22
CA GLY A 258 -14.63 15.01 9.92
C GLY A 258 -14.49 16.02 8.78
N ASP A 259 -14.02 15.49 7.66
CA ASP A 259 -13.48 16.18 6.49
C ASP A 259 -13.78 15.46 5.18
N LEU A 260 -13.83 14.13 5.20
CA LEU A 260 -14.18 13.30 4.06
C LEU A 260 -15.69 12.95 4.06
N VAL A 261 -16.30 13.02 2.87
CA VAL A 261 -17.72 12.72 2.59
C VAL A 261 -18.71 13.61 3.37
N PRO A 262 -19.11 14.76 2.80
CA PRO A 262 -20.17 15.62 3.35
C PRO A 262 -21.54 14.92 3.46
N ASN A 263 -22.30 15.28 4.50
CA ASN A 263 -23.64 14.78 4.80
C ASN A 263 -24.70 15.90 4.84
N ASP A 264 -25.98 15.49 4.78
CA ASP A 264 -27.15 16.37 4.85
C ASP A 264 -27.28 17.13 6.19
N GLU A 265 -26.49 16.78 7.22
CA GLU A 265 -26.48 17.44 8.53
C GLU A 265 -25.51 18.62 8.64
N GLY A 266 -24.80 18.96 7.56
CA GLY A 266 -23.83 20.05 7.52
C GLY A 266 -22.52 19.73 8.24
N GLY A 267 -22.02 18.50 8.06
CA GLY A 267 -20.67 18.08 8.42
C GLY A 267 -20.24 16.90 7.54
N CYS A 268 -19.19 16.19 7.94
CA CYS A 268 -18.68 15.03 7.19
C CYS A 268 -18.82 13.75 8.02
N ASP A 269 -18.98 12.61 7.34
CA ASP A 269 -19.19 11.30 7.98
C ASP A 269 -17.88 10.54 8.26
N ARG A 270 -16.81 10.85 7.52
CA ARG A 270 -15.50 10.22 7.69
C ARG A 270 -14.43 11.22 8.14
N ILE A 271 -13.39 10.68 8.74
CA ILE A 271 -12.18 11.40 9.18
C ILE A 271 -10.99 10.80 8.43
N SER A 272 -10.19 11.61 7.73
CA SER A 272 -8.94 11.15 7.12
C SER A 272 -7.89 10.76 8.16
N VAL A 273 -7.22 9.62 7.96
CA VAL A 273 -6.08 9.17 8.76
C VAL A 273 -4.90 8.85 7.87
N GLY A 274 -3.71 9.33 8.25
CA GLY A 274 -2.43 8.95 7.66
C GLY A 274 -1.70 7.92 8.52
N ILE A 275 -1.16 6.89 7.89
CA ILE A 275 -0.36 5.82 8.50
C ILE A 275 0.94 5.67 7.71
N GLU A 276 2.09 5.92 8.33
CA GLU A 276 3.39 5.59 7.73
C GLU A 276 3.57 4.08 7.75
N VAL A 277 4.03 3.51 6.62
CA VAL A 277 4.21 2.07 6.45
C VAL A 277 5.58 1.73 5.88
N ASP A 278 6.23 0.71 6.44
CA ASP A 278 7.41 0.08 5.84
C ASP A 278 7.07 -1.37 5.46
N VAL A 279 7.57 -1.83 4.31
CA VAL A 279 7.30 -3.17 3.79
C VAL A 279 8.58 -3.98 3.58
N VAL A 280 8.46 -5.29 3.78
CA VAL A 280 9.51 -6.28 3.49
C VAL A 280 9.03 -7.32 2.48
N PRO A 281 9.94 -7.96 1.73
CA PRO A 281 9.59 -9.08 0.86
C PRO A 281 8.96 -10.24 1.65
N ALA A 282 7.98 -10.91 1.05
CA ALA A 282 7.27 -12.05 1.62
C ALA A 282 6.79 -13.01 0.53
N PHE A 283 6.10 -14.08 0.91
CA PHE A 283 5.48 -15.05 0.01
C PHE A 283 4.09 -15.48 0.52
N ILE A 284 3.23 -15.91 -0.41
CA ILE A 284 1.92 -16.51 -0.11
C ILE A 284 2.00 -18.03 -0.34
N LEU A 285 1.56 -18.81 0.64
CA LEU A 285 1.41 -20.27 0.56
C LEU A 285 0.17 -20.64 -0.29
N ARG A 286 0.26 -21.75 -1.04
CA ARG A 286 -0.71 -22.20 -2.07
C ARG A 286 -0.73 -23.72 -2.21
#